data_AF-G4YXL7-F1
#
_entry.id   AF-G4YXL7-F1
#
_cell.length_a   1.000
_cell.length_b   1.000
_cell.length_c   1.000
_cell.angle_alpha   90.00
_cell.angle_beta   90.00
_cell.angle_gamma   90.00
#
_symmetry.space_group_name_H-M   'P 1'
#
loop_
_entity.id
_entity.type
_entity.pdbx_description
1 polymer ?
#
loop_
_entity_poly.entity_id
_entity_poly.type
_entity_poly.pdbx_seq_one_letter_code
_entity_poly.pdbx_strand_id
1 'polypeptide(L)'
;EELDDSVNGFTWSDSITVTPDERRECMEYVKEHLASAFVRDGKQRFFLEDTADKENLLSVDDTYRMDFALTGTADMVIVDRVAHQYHEEFAGLHFVIEVKKDIASNLERLRRETLLELIAADLKSDKRRAPIGLLTDLNETWYFLWFTANSRIATLSLQCPGDGFQFITEVLNEDASPSSDGVYWVRSRFVNETSALKRRRLADLITETIL
;
A
#
# COMPACT_ATOMS: atom_id res chain seq x y z
N GLU A 1 17.17 -12.31 -12.42
CA GLU A 1 17.54 -10.90 -12.60
C GLU A 1 18.62 -10.57 -11.59
N GLU A 2 19.51 -9.62 -11.90
CA GLU A 2 20.44 -9.06 -10.91
C GLU A 2 19.64 -8.14 -9.98
N LEU A 3 19.92 -8.22 -8.67
CA LEU A 3 19.26 -7.35 -7.68
C LEU A 3 19.73 -5.91 -7.89
N ASP A 4 18.80 -4.95 -7.78
CA ASP A 4 19.13 -3.53 -7.80
C ASP A 4 19.79 -3.11 -6.48
N ASP A 5 21.10 -2.86 -6.52
CA ASP A 5 21.93 -2.44 -5.40
C ASP A 5 22.12 -0.90 -5.32
N SER A 6 21.39 -0.13 -6.13
CA SER A 6 21.50 1.33 -6.16
C SER A 6 20.95 2.01 -4.90
N VAL A 7 20.14 1.31 -4.11
CA VAL A 7 19.56 1.78 -2.86
C VAL A 7 20.02 0.91 -1.69
N ASN A 8 20.69 1.52 -0.72
CA ASN A 8 21.06 0.86 0.52
C ASN A 8 19.83 0.63 1.39
N GLY A 9 19.77 -0.52 2.07
CA GLY A 9 18.71 -0.85 3.03
C GLY A 9 18.72 0.06 4.25
N PHE A 10 17.56 0.12 4.93
CA PHE A 10 17.41 0.92 6.14
C PHE A 10 18.22 0.34 7.30
N THR A 11 18.93 1.21 8.03
CA THR A 11 19.71 0.79 9.21
C THR A 11 18.82 0.75 10.44
N TRP A 12 18.37 -0.43 10.81
CA TRP A 12 17.65 -0.63 12.07
C TRP A 12 18.59 -0.52 13.27
N SER A 13 18.10 0.02 14.38
CA SER A 13 18.80 -0.03 15.67
C SER A 13 18.85 -1.46 16.24
N ASP A 14 19.59 -1.70 17.32
CA ASP A 14 19.57 -3.01 18.01
C ASP A 14 18.34 -3.18 18.93
N SER A 15 17.49 -2.15 19.07
CA SER A 15 16.30 -2.20 19.93
C SER A 15 15.27 -3.22 19.40
N ILE A 16 14.65 -3.98 20.30
CA ILE A 16 13.56 -4.91 19.94
C ILE A 16 12.29 -4.15 19.53
N THR A 17 12.06 -2.98 20.14
CA THR A 17 10.87 -2.16 19.89
C THR A 17 11.20 -0.98 18.99
N VAL A 18 10.35 -0.72 17.99
CA VAL A 18 10.42 0.49 17.17
C VAL A 18 10.06 1.69 18.04
N THR A 19 11.00 2.61 18.19
CA THR A 19 10.79 3.85 18.95
C THR A 19 10.14 4.91 18.05
N PRO A 20 9.55 5.98 18.61
CA PRO A 20 9.06 7.11 17.80
C PRO A 20 10.15 7.74 16.93
N ASP A 21 11.39 7.79 17.41
CA ASP A 21 12.53 8.29 16.63
C ASP A 21 12.89 7.35 15.47
N GLU A 22 12.96 6.04 15.71
CA GLU A 22 13.21 5.05 14.65
C GLU A 22 12.07 5.05 13.61
N ARG A 23 10.82 5.24 14.04
CA ARG A 23 9.67 5.44 13.15
C ARG A 23 9.84 6.69 12.28
N ARG A 24 10.25 7.82 12.87
CA ARG A 24 10.51 9.06 12.13
C ARG A 24 11.64 8.87 11.12
N GLU A 25 12.70 8.17 11.47
CA GLU A 25 13.80 7.83 10.57
C GLU A 25 13.35 6.93 9.42
N CYS A 26 12.51 5.91 9.67
CA CYS A 26 11.89 5.10 8.63
C CYS A 26 11.07 5.97 7.65
N MET A 27 10.26 6.88 8.19
CA MET A 27 9.45 7.81 7.39
C MET A 27 10.31 8.73 6.53
N GLU A 28 11.41 9.25 7.08
CA GLU A 28 12.37 10.09 6.36
C GLU A 28 13.06 9.29 5.25
N TYR A 29 13.50 8.07 5.53
CA TYR A 29 14.09 7.15 4.55
C TYR A 29 13.14 6.87 3.37
N VAL A 30 11.88 6.53 3.64
CA VAL A 30 10.89 6.29 2.57
C VAL A 30 10.62 7.57 1.77
N LYS A 31 10.50 8.72 2.43
CA LYS A 31 10.28 10.02 1.76
C LYS A 31 11.43 10.40 0.84
N GLU A 32 12.66 10.19 1.26
CA GLU A 32 13.85 10.51 0.47
C GLU A 32 13.88 9.71 -0.84
N HIS A 33 13.66 8.40 -0.75
CA HIS A 33 13.72 7.50 -1.92
C HIS A 33 12.52 7.63 -2.86
N LEU A 34 11.39 8.18 -2.37
CA LEU A 34 10.20 8.46 -3.18
C LEU A 34 10.06 9.94 -3.58
N ALA A 35 11.02 10.80 -3.25
CA ALA A 35 10.91 12.25 -3.46
C ALA A 35 10.63 12.62 -4.94
N SER A 36 11.29 11.95 -5.87
CA SER A 36 11.09 12.15 -7.31
C SER A 36 9.73 11.64 -7.80
N ALA A 37 9.22 10.55 -7.23
CA ALA A 37 7.89 10.03 -7.55
C ALA A 37 6.76 10.91 -6.99
N PHE A 38 7.02 11.57 -5.85
CA PHE A 38 6.04 12.44 -5.19
C PHE A 38 5.86 13.79 -5.89
N VAL A 39 6.80 14.22 -6.74
CA VAL A 39 6.78 15.51 -7.44
C VAL A 39 6.80 15.29 -8.95
N ARG A 40 5.83 15.85 -9.67
CA ARG A 40 5.83 15.87 -11.14
C ARG A 40 5.63 17.29 -11.65
N ASP A 41 6.43 17.71 -12.62
CA ASP A 41 6.39 19.06 -13.20
C ASP A 41 6.48 20.18 -12.14
N GLY A 42 7.29 19.94 -11.09
CA GLY A 42 7.48 20.87 -9.97
C GLY A 42 6.30 20.94 -9.00
N LYS A 43 5.31 20.05 -9.09
CA LYS A 43 4.14 20.00 -8.21
C LYS A 43 4.13 18.75 -7.35
N GLN A 44 3.95 18.93 -6.04
CA GLN A 44 3.70 17.84 -5.10
C GLN A 44 2.37 17.15 -5.44
N ARG A 45 2.43 15.84 -5.72
CA ARG A 45 1.28 15.00 -6.11
C ARG A 45 0.89 14.02 -5.01
N PHE A 46 1.87 13.50 -4.29
CA PHE A 46 1.67 12.45 -3.29
C PHE A 46 2.31 12.83 -1.96
N PHE A 47 1.79 12.25 -0.88
CA PHE A 47 2.24 12.53 0.48
C PHE A 47 2.35 11.20 1.23
N LEU A 48 3.46 11.02 1.94
CA LEU A 48 3.61 9.93 2.92
C LEU A 48 3.17 10.45 4.29
N GLU A 49 2.12 9.83 4.84
CA GLU A 49 1.56 10.19 6.14
C GLU A 49 1.84 9.11 7.18
N ASP A 50 2.19 9.53 8.39
CA ASP A 50 2.30 8.66 9.56
C ASP A 50 0.90 8.39 10.10
N THR A 51 0.55 7.11 10.21
CA THR A 51 -0.78 6.67 10.64
C THR A 51 -0.76 5.76 11.84
N ALA A 52 0.42 5.50 12.41
CA ALA A 52 0.57 4.51 13.46
C ALA A 52 -0.21 4.84 14.73
N ASP A 53 -0.35 6.13 15.05
CA ASP A 53 -1.11 6.59 16.22
C ASP A 53 -2.63 6.75 15.93
N LYS A 54 -3.08 6.46 14.70
CA LYS A 54 -4.49 6.52 14.31
C LYS A 54 -5.17 5.17 14.53
N GLU A 55 -5.37 4.78 15.80
CA GLU A 55 -5.79 3.42 16.24
C GLU A 55 -7.01 2.80 15.52
N ASN A 56 -7.87 3.61 14.90
CA ASN A 56 -9.08 3.15 14.20
C ASN A 56 -9.12 3.51 12.72
N LEU A 57 -7.99 3.88 12.12
CA LEU A 57 -7.93 4.32 10.73
C LEU A 57 -8.55 3.27 9.79
N LEU A 58 -8.20 2.00 9.96
CA LEU A 58 -8.67 0.88 9.15
C LEU A 58 -9.82 0.10 9.81
N SER A 59 -10.45 0.65 10.85
CA SER A 59 -11.62 0.02 11.45
C SER A 59 -12.81 0.06 10.47
N VAL A 60 -13.44 -1.10 10.25
CA VAL A 60 -14.63 -1.31 9.43
C VAL A 60 -15.64 -2.11 10.26
N ASP A 61 -16.77 -1.47 10.57
CA ASP A 61 -17.95 -2.13 11.10
C ASP A 61 -19.00 -2.23 9.99
N ASP A 62 -18.91 -3.32 9.22
CA ASP A 62 -19.92 -3.71 8.23
C ASP A 62 -20.47 -5.08 8.60
N THR A 63 -20.86 -5.22 9.88
CA THR A 63 -21.40 -6.44 10.46
C THR A 63 -22.68 -6.92 9.77
N TYR A 64 -23.37 -6.06 9.02
CA TYR A 64 -24.49 -6.44 8.16
C TYR A 64 -24.06 -7.29 6.94
N ARG A 65 -22.82 -7.14 6.47
CA ARG A 65 -22.32 -7.75 5.23
C ARG A 65 -21.19 -8.74 5.44
N MET A 66 -20.40 -8.59 6.50
CA MET A 66 -19.17 -9.36 6.70
C MET A 66 -19.22 -10.36 7.87
N ASP A 67 -20.28 -10.44 8.68
CA ASP A 67 -20.36 -11.28 9.91
C ASP A 67 -19.24 -11.05 10.94
N PHE A 68 -18.27 -10.18 10.67
CA PHE A 68 -17.18 -9.76 11.54
C PHE A 68 -16.90 -8.26 11.35
N ALA A 69 -16.28 -7.66 12.37
CA ALA A 69 -15.72 -6.31 12.29
C ALA A 69 -14.20 -6.40 12.16
N LEU A 70 -13.62 -5.45 11.43
CA LEU A 70 -12.17 -5.25 11.39
C LEU A 70 -11.82 -4.04 12.23
N THR A 71 -10.79 -4.15 13.05
CA THR A 71 -10.22 -3.04 13.83
C THR A 71 -8.73 -3.02 13.62
N GLY A 72 -8.18 -1.84 13.31
CA GLY A 72 -6.74 -1.70 13.11
C GLY A 72 -6.33 -0.37 12.52
N THR A 73 -5.03 -0.26 12.31
CA THR A 73 -4.35 0.86 11.67
C THR A 73 -3.27 0.32 10.73
N ALA A 74 -2.50 1.21 10.11
CA ALA A 74 -1.26 0.89 9.42
C ALA A 74 -0.15 1.82 9.92
N ASP A 75 1.11 1.41 9.75
CA ASP A 75 2.24 2.28 10.10
C ASP A 75 2.29 3.55 9.25
N MET A 76 2.07 3.45 7.93
CA MET A 76 2.11 4.58 7.01
C MET A 76 1.12 4.44 5.86
N VAL A 77 0.78 5.57 5.22
CA VAL A 77 0.02 5.58 3.96
C VAL A 77 0.62 6.53 2.93
N ILE A 78 0.45 6.21 1.66
CA ILE A 78 0.69 7.14 0.56
C ILE A 78 -0.66 7.60 0.02
N VAL A 79 -0.88 8.91 0.02
CA VAL A 79 -2.13 9.55 -0.43
C VAL A 79 -1.86 10.61 -1.49
N ASP A 80 -2.86 10.89 -2.32
CA ASP A 80 -2.80 12.00 -3.28
C ASP A 80 -3.00 13.37 -2.60
N ARG A 81 -2.75 14.43 -3.38
CA ARG A 81 -2.88 15.82 -2.91
C ARG A 81 -4.28 16.17 -2.41
N VAL A 82 -5.34 15.60 -2.99
CA VAL A 82 -6.72 15.91 -2.58
C VAL A 82 -6.97 15.30 -1.21
N ALA A 83 -6.67 14.01 -1.04
CA ALA A 83 -6.77 13.33 0.25
C ALA A 83 -5.98 14.06 1.34
N HIS A 84 -4.74 14.44 1.05
CA HIS A 84 -3.90 15.19 1.99
C HIS A 84 -4.50 16.56 2.36
N GLN A 85 -4.93 17.34 1.37
CA GLN A 85 -5.45 18.69 1.60
C GLN A 85 -6.72 18.71 2.44
N TYR A 86 -7.57 17.69 2.30
CA TYR A 86 -8.85 17.60 2.99
C TYR A 86 -8.81 16.71 4.24
N HIS A 87 -7.66 16.11 4.56
CA HIS A 87 -7.52 15.13 5.64
C HIS A 87 -8.52 13.97 5.50
N GLU A 88 -8.70 13.49 4.26
CA GLU A 88 -9.54 12.35 3.91
C GLU A 88 -8.66 11.29 3.24
N GLU A 89 -7.97 10.48 4.03
CA GLU A 89 -6.93 9.54 3.57
C GLU A 89 -7.46 8.60 2.48
N PHE A 90 -8.71 8.14 2.64
CA PHE A 90 -9.38 7.20 1.74
C PHE A 90 -9.89 7.81 0.43
N ALA A 91 -9.94 9.15 0.31
CA ALA A 91 -10.39 9.82 -0.92
C ALA A 91 -9.37 9.69 -2.08
N GLY A 92 -8.11 9.36 -1.75
CA GLY A 92 -6.99 9.33 -2.68
C GLY A 92 -5.88 8.39 -2.21
N LEU A 93 -6.24 7.29 -1.54
CA LEU A 93 -5.29 6.31 -1.01
C LEU A 93 -4.62 5.50 -2.14
N HIS A 94 -3.30 5.43 -2.10
CA HIS A 94 -2.49 4.64 -3.03
C HIS A 94 -1.85 3.42 -2.36
N PHE A 95 -1.22 3.62 -1.20
CA PHE A 95 -0.57 2.54 -0.46
C PHE A 95 -0.98 2.54 1.00
N VAL A 96 -1.14 1.34 1.55
CA VAL A 96 -1.15 1.04 2.98
C VAL A 96 0.13 0.28 3.28
N ILE A 97 0.94 0.81 4.17
CA ILE A 97 2.31 0.35 4.39
C ILE A 97 2.46 -0.08 5.85
N GLU A 98 2.87 -1.34 6.01
CA GLU A 98 3.20 -1.94 7.29
C GLU A 98 4.71 -2.20 7.34
N VAL A 99 5.37 -1.62 8.35
CA VAL A 99 6.82 -1.71 8.49
C VAL A 99 7.17 -2.55 9.71
N LYS A 100 7.98 -3.59 9.49
CA LYS A 100 8.34 -4.54 10.55
C LYS A 100 9.83 -4.83 10.52
N LYS A 101 10.46 -4.66 11.68
CA LYS A 101 11.88 -4.93 11.89
C LYS A 101 12.25 -6.41 11.77
N ASP A 102 11.41 -7.29 12.31
CA ASP A 102 11.57 -8.75 12.21
C ASP A 102 10.33 -9.35 11.55
N ILE A 103 10.43 -9.56 10.24
CA ILE A 103 9.39 -10.23 9.47
C ILE A 103 9.56 -11.75 9.51
N ALA A 104 10.80 -12.24 9.46
CA ALA A 104 11.09 -13.66 9.27
C ALA A 104 10.45 -14.54 10.33
N SER A 105 10.40 -14.08 11.59
CA SER A 105 9.81 -14.85 12.69
C SER A 105 8.30 -15.05 12.58
N ASN A 106 7.58 -14.20 11.85
CA ASN A 106 6.10 -14.19 11.81
C ASN A 106 5.51 -13.91 10.42
N LEU A 107 6.27 -14.15 9.34
CA LEU A 107 5.95 -13.73 7.97
C LEU A 107 4.50 -14.06 7.56
N GLU A 108 4.04 -15.29 7.77
CA GLU A 108 2.69 -15.70 7.38
C GLU A 108 1.59 -15.02 8.19
N ARG A 109 1.84 -14.67 9.45
CA ARG A 109 0.90 -13.89 10.25
C ARG A 109 0.84 -12.46 9.73
N LEU A 110 2.00 -11.84 9.53
CA LEU A 110 2.11 -10.46 9.03
C LEU A 110 1.46 -10.33 7.64
N ARG A 111 1.68 -11.27 6.72
CA ARG A 111 1.01 -11.30 5.41
C ARG A 111 -0.52 -11.32 5.51
N ARG A 112 -1.08 -12.03 6.49
CA ARG A 112 -2.53 -12.05 6.73
C ARG A 112 -3.02 -10.73 7.32
N GLU A 113 -2.28 -10.15 8.25
CA GLU A 113 -2.58 -8.82 8.82
C GLU A 113 -2.60 -7.76 7.71
N THR A 114 -1.57 -7.70 6.86
CA THR A 114 -1.53 -6.76 5.72
C THR A 114 -2.64 -7.01 4.69
N LEU A 115 -3.11 -8.26 4.53
CA LEU A 115 -4.29 -8.53 3.70
C LEU A 115 -5.58 -7.97 4.31
N LEU A 116 -5.76 -8.09 5.63
CA LEU A 116 -6.93 -7.51 6.31
C LEU A 116 -6.91 -5.98 6.25
N GLU A 117 -5.73 -5.37 6.39
CA GLU A 117 -5.53 -3.93 6.20
C GLU A 117 -5.90 -3.50 4.77
N LEU A 118 -5.46 -4.25 3.76
CA LEU A 118 -5.83 -3.99 2.36
C LEU A 118 -7.35 -4.12 2.13
N ILE A 119 -8.00 -5.14 2.70
CA ILE A 119 -9.45 -5.31 2.64
C ILE A 119 -10.15 -4.08 3.23
N ALA A 120 -9.78 -3.70 4.45
CA ALA A 120 -10.34 -2.54 5.12
C ALA A 120 -10.14 -1.25 4.31
N ALA A 121 -8.94 -1.07 3.75
CA ALA A 121 -8.63 0.06 2.91
C ALA A 121 -9.47 0.10 1.63
N ASP A 122 -9.66 -1.02 0.91
CA ASP A 122 -10.51 -1.05 -0.30
C ASP A 122 -11.98 -0.75 0.01
N LEU A 123 -12.48 -1.23 1.15
CA LEU A 123 -13.85 -0.96 1.61
C LEU A 123 -14.07 0.52 1.92
N LYS A 124 -13.07 1.20 2.48
CA LYS A 124 -13.14 2.63 2.84
C LYS A 124 -12.79 3.57 1.69
N SER A 125 -11.95 3.15 0.74
CA SER A 125 -11.43 3.98 -0.35
C SER A 125 -12.51 4.46 -1.33
N ASP A 126 -12.31 5.62 -1.94
CA ASP A 126 -13.14 6.08 -3.05
C ASP A 126 -12.97 5.17 -4.30
N LYS A 127 -13.98 5.11 -5.17
CA LYS A 127 -13.94 4.41 -6.47
C LYS A 127 -12.83 4.93 -7.40
N ARG A 128 -12.25 6.10 -7.09
CA ARG A 128 -11.16 6.74 -7.85
C ARG A 128 -9.80 6.04 -7.75
N ARG A 129 -9.52 5.18 -6.77
CA ARG A 129 -8.25 4.41 -6.72
C ARG A 129 -8.39 3.13 -5.89
N ALA A 130 -7.64 2.09 -6.25
CA ALA A 130 -7.54 0.85 -5.48
C ALA A 130 -6.23 0.92 -4.68
N PRO A 131 -6.26 0.73 -3.37
CA PRO A 131 -5.05 0.71 -2.58
C PRO A 131 -4.20 -0.53 -2.88
N ILE A 132 -2.90 -0.41 -2.66
CA ILE A 132 -1.93 -1.50 -2.63
C ILE A 132 -1.46 -1.66 -1.18
N GLY A 133 -1.43 -2.90 -0.68
CA GLY A 133 -0.79 -3.24 0.59
C GLY A 133 0.70 -3.47 0.40
N LEU A 134 1.51 -3.03 1.36
CA LEU A 134 2.94 -3.28 1.41
C LEU A 134 3.33 -3.73 2.82
N LEU A 135 3.97 -4.90 2.92
CA LEU A 135 4.69 -5.34 4.12
C LEU A 135 6.19 -5.30 3.84
N THR A 136 6.96 -4.58 4.67
CA THR A 136 8.40 -4.42 4.44
C THR A 136 9.23 -4.27 5.71
N ASP A 137 10.48 -4.71 5.66
CA ASP A 137 11.54 -4.42 6.63
C ASP A 137 12.50 -3.34 6.12
N LEU A 138 12.16 -2.69 5.00
CA LEU A 138 12.97 -1.70 4.28
C LEU A 138 14.36 -2.23 3.88
N ASN A 139 14.53 -3.55 3.83
CA ASN A 139 15.75 -4.26 3.47
C ASN A 139 15.41 -5.38 2.47
N GLU A 140 15.34 -6.63 2.94
CA GLU A 140 15.22 -7.83 2.12
C GLU A 140 13.77 -8.24 1.86
N THR A 141 12.81 -7.66 2.58
CA THR A 141 11.40 -8.00 2.42
C THR A 141 10.62 -6.84 1.84
N TRP A 142 10.08 -7.05 0.65
CA TRP A 142 9.13 -6.11 0.01
C TRP A 142 7.97 -6.92 -0.56
N TYR A 143 6.93 -7.12 0.26
CA TYR A 143 5.76 -7.90 -0.08
C TYR A 143 4.58 -7.00 -0.41
N PHE A 144 4.28 -6.89 -1.70
CA PHE A 144 3.15 -6.13 -2.22
C PHE A 144 1.96 -7.05 -2.46
N LEU A 145 0.76 -6.52 -2.25
CA LEU A 145 -0.49 -7.19 -2.60
C LEU A 145 -1.56 -6.19 -3.01
N TRP A 146 -2.43 -6.58 -3.94
CA TRP A 146 -3.52 -5.74 -4.41
C TRP A 146 -4.69 -6.57 -4.92
N PHE A 147 -5.87 -5.95 -4.96
CA PHE A 147 -7.02 -6.56 -5.61
C PHE A 147 -6.93 -6.42 -7.12
N THR A 148 -7.08 -7.56 -7.76
CA THR A 148 -7.19 -7.66 -9.19
C THR A 148 -8.63 -7.47 -9.64
N ALA A 149 -8.81 -7.55 -10.95
CA ALA A 149 -10.07 -7.35 -11.62
C ALA A 149 -11.25 -8.19 -11.19
N ASN A 150 -10.95 -9.47 -11.10
CA ASN A 150 -11.86 -10.55 -10.80
C ASN A 150 -11.88 -10.78 -9.29
N SER A 151 -11.48 -9.76 -8.53
CA SER A 151 -11.40 -9.74 -7.07
C SER A 151 -10.58 -10.87 -6.48
N ARG A 152 -9.57 -11.34 -7.24
CA ARG A 152 -8.48 -12.15 -6.70
C ARG A 152 -7.41 -11.23 -6.11
N ILE A 153 -6.61 -11.78 -5.21
CA ILE A 153 -5.45 -11.09 -4.66
C ILE A 153 -4.24 -11.43 -5.53
N ALA A 154 -3.59 -10.41 -6.06
CA ALA A 154 -2.26 -10.54 -6.66
C ALA A 154 -1.20 -10.16 -5.62
N THR A 155 -0.02 -10.76 -5.75
CA THR A 155 1.09 -10.55 -4.83
C THR A 155 2.40 -10.43 -5.61
N LEU A 156 3.31 -9.58 -5.15
CA LEU A 156 4.67 -9.46 -5.65
C LEU A 156 5.64 -9.44 -4.46
N SER A 157 6.70 -10.25 -4.51
CA SER A 157 7.77 -10.26 -3.51
C SER A 157 9.07 -9.82 -4.17
N LEU A 158 9.67 -8.74 -3.66
CA LEU A 158 10.98 -8.25 -4.07
C LEU A 158 11.95 -8.36 -2.89
N GLN A 159 13.24 -8.49 -3.18
CA GLN A 159 14.28 -8.86 -2.22
C GLN A 159 15.30 -7.76 -1.94
N CYS A 160 15.13 -6.58 -2.54
CA CYS A 160 15.99 -5.44 -2.26
C CYS A 160 15.23 -4.10 -2.30
N PRO A 161 15.76 -3.07 -1.63
CA PRO A 161 15.16 -1.74 -1.60
C PRO A 161 15.03 -1.08 -2.97
N GLY A 162 16.03 -1.24 -3.84
CA GLY A 162 16.04 -0.65 -5.18
C GLY A 162 14.80 -1.07 -5.98
N ASP A 163 14.55 -2.37 -6.06
CA ASP A 163 13.38 -2.90 -6.75
C ASP A 163 12.06 -2.52 -6.04
N GLY A 164 12.04 -2.52 -4.71
CA GLY A 164 10.88 -2.10 -3.91
C GLY A 164 10.45 -0.66 -4.20
N PHE A 165 11.37 0.29 -4.12
CA PHE A 165 11.10 1.70 -4.42
C PHE A 165 10.82 1.94 -5.90
N GLN A 166 11.48 1.20 -6.80
CA GLN A 166 11.21 1.24 -8.23
C GLN A 166 9.76 0.84 -8.52
N PHE A 167 9.25 -0.25 -7.91
CA PHE A 167 7.86 -0.67 -8.08
C PHE A 167 6.88 0.40 -7.61
N ILE A 168 7.09 0.98 -6.41
CA ILE A 168 6.25 2.08 -5.91
C ILE A 168 6.27 3.27 -6.88
N THR A 169 7.45 3.63 -7.38
CA THR A 169 7.63 4.74 -8.32
C THR A 169 6.89 4.50 -9.64
N GLU A 170 6.96 3.29 -10.19
CA GLU A 170 6.24 2.92 -11.42
C GLU A 170 4.72 3.03 -11.21
N VAL A 171 4.20 2.50 -10.11
CA VAL A 171 2.77 2.58 -9.75
C VAL A 171 2.30 4.02 -9.58
N LEU A 172 3.09 4.88 -8.91
CA LEU A 172 2.70 6.27 -8.66
C LEU A 172 2.77 7.14 -9.92
N ASN A 173 3.68 6.81 -10.84
CA ASN A 173 3.85 7.54 -12.10
C ASN A 173 2.82 7.16 -13.17
N GLU A 174 2.16 6.01 -13.03
CA GLU A 174 1.06 5.64 -13.92
C GLU A 174 -0.04 6.70 -13.91
N ASP A 175 -0.33 7.22 -15.11
CA ASP A 175 -1.37 8.21 -15.31
C ASP A 175 -2.71 7.62 -14.85
N ALA A 176 -3.25 8.26 -13.82
CA ALA A 176 -4.47 7.95 -13.09
C ALA A 176 -5.75 8.01 -13.93
N SER A 177 -5.67 7.93 -15.26
CA SER A 177 -6.86 7.89 -16.08
C SER A 177 -7.48 6.51 -15.84
N PRO A 178 -8.59 6.40 -15.08
CA PRO A 178 -9.36 5.17 -15.16
C PRO A 178 -9.61 4.92 -16.65
N SER A 179 -9.42 3.68 -17.10
CA SER A 179 -10.07 3.32 -18.35
C SER A 179 -11.56 3.69 -18.27
N SER A 180 -12.24 3.84 -19.41
CA SER A 180 -13.68 4.12 -19.48
C SER A 180 -14.55 3.26 -18.56
N ASP A 181 -14.02 2.13 -18.08
CA ASP A 181 -14.67 1.11 -17.27
C ASP A 181 -14.32 1.18 -15.76
N GLY A 182 -13.59 2.20 -15.28
CA GLY A 182 -13.23 2.32 -13.85
C GLY A 182 -12.08 1.40 -13.40
N VAL A 183 -11.29 0.91 -14.35
CA VAL A 183 -10.17 -0.02 -14.13
C VAL A 183 -8.85 0.69 -13.90
N TYR A 184 -8.09 0.19 -12.92
CA TYR A 184 -6.71 0.54 -12.66
C TYR A 184 -5.82 -0.65 -12.97
N TRP A 185 -4.72 -0.36 -13.67
CA TRP A 185 -3.72 -1.33 -14.04
C TRP A 185 -2.52 -1.11 -13.14
N VAL A 186 -1.86 -2.20 -12.75
CA VAL A 186 -0.50 -2.13 -12.19
C VAL A 186 0.41 -2.49 -13.36
N ARG A 187 1.02 -1.48 -13.96
CA ARG A 187 2.04 -1.58 -15.01
C ARG A 187 3.39 -1.36 -14.36
N SER A 188 4.05 -2.47 -14.12
CA SER A 188 5.43 -2.47 -13.67
C SER A 188 6.23 -3.45 -14.49
N ARG A 189 7.53 -3.18 -14.65
CA ARG A 189 8.47 -4.13 -15.25
C ARG A 189 8.47 -5.49 -14.53
N PHE A 190 8.09 -5.50 -13.25
CA PHE A 190 8.02 -6.68 -12.40
C PHE A 190 6.73 -7.51 -12.60
N VAL A 191 5.77 -7.03 -13.40
CA VAL A 191 4.45 -7.66 -13.59
C VAL A 191 4.18 -7.88 -15.09
N ASN A 192 4.07 -9.14 -15.51
CA ASN A 192 3.83 -9.48 -16.92
C ASN A 192 2.41 -9.10 -17.43
N GLU A 193 2.36 -8.55 -18.65
CA GLU A 193 1.17 -7.99 -19.33
C GLU A 193 0.01 -8.98 -19.55
N THR A 194 0.25 -10.30 -19.57
CA THR A 194 -0.81 -11.31 -19.74
C THR A 194 -1.77 -11.41 -18.54
N SER A 195 -1.49 -10.68 -17.47
CA SER A 195 -2.29 -10.57 -16.25
C SER A 195 -3.25 -9.39 -16.34
N ALA A 196 -3.82 -9.15 -17.51
CA ALA A 196 -4.54 -7.94 -17.78
C ALA A 196 -5.86 -7.87 -16.96
N LEU A 197 -5.90 -7.03 -15.91
CA LEU A 197 -6.91 -7.02 -14.86
C LEU A 197 -7.75 -5.71 -14.76
N LYS A 198 -9.05 -5.85 -15.09
CA LYS A 198 -10.26 -5.01 -14.89
C LYS A 198 -10.81 -4.83 -13.44
N ARG A 199 -10.41 -3.84 -12.63
CA ARG A 199 -10.92 -3.59 -11.25
C ARG A 199 -12.45 -3.74 -11.06
N ARG A 200 -12.84 -4.36 -9.94
CA ARG A 200 -14.15 -4.23 -9.26
C ARG A 200 -13.95 -4.14 -7.74
N ARG A 201 -14.65 -3.24 -7.03
CA ARG A 201 -14.51 -3.13 -5.56
C ARG A 201 -15.07 -4.35 -4.86
N LEU A 202 -14.51 -4.71 -3.71
CA LEU A 202 -15.00 -5.84 -2.92
C LEU A 202 -16.43 -5.56 -2.40
N ALA A 203 -16.72 -4.31 -2.06
CA ALA A 203 -18.06 -3.86 -1.66
C ALA A 203 -19.15 -4.07 -2.75
N ASP A 204 -18.77 -3.96 -4.04
CA ASP A 204 -19.72 -4.17 -5.15
C ASP A 204 -20.07 -5.66 -5.29
N LEU A 205 -19.14 -6.58 -4.99
CA LEU A 205 -19.42 -8.03 -4.98
C LEU A 205 -20.31 -8.45 -3.81
N ILE A 206 -20.08 -7.88 -2.63
CA ILE A 206 -20.89 -8.22 -1.46
C ILE A 206 -22.34 -7.77 -1.66
N THR A 207 -22.55 -6.64 -2.35
CA THR A 207 -23.91 -6.14 -2.64
C THR A 207 -24.63 -7.02 -3.69
N GLU A 208 -23.93 -7.63 -4.65
CA GLU A 208 -24.53 -8.47 -5.69
C GLU A 208 -24.89 -9.89 -5.25
N THR A 209 -24.34 -10.38 -4.15
CA THR A 209 -24.64 -11.74 -3.67
C THR A 209 -25.97 -11.81 -2.90
N ILE A 210 -26.66 -10.67 -2.70
CA ILE A 210 -27.88 -10.52 -1.89
C ILE A 210 -29.11 -10.09 -2.73
N LEU A 211 -29.03 -10.02 -4.07
CA LEU A 211 -30.18 -9.76 -4.95
C LEU A 211 -30.50 -10.93 -5.89
#